data_AF-A0A4Y8ZTV2-F1
#
_entry.id   AF-A0A4Y8ZTV2-F1
#
_cell.length_a   1.000
_cell.length_b   1.000
_cell.length_c   1.000
_cell.angle_alpha   90.00
_cell.angle_beta   90.00
_cell.angle_gamma   90.00
#
_symmetry.space_group_name_H-M   'P 1'
#
loop_
_entity.id
_entity.type
_entity.pdbx_description
1 polymer ?
#
loop_
_entity_poly.entity_id
_entity_poly.type
_entity_poly.pdbx_seq_one_letter_code
_entity_poly.pdbx_strand_id
1 'polypeptide(L)'
;MATQERARNVADIRCEKDANGRKIPTFDANGDVIHEIYGRKPPEYAVYRACGRVMVHFADADTAAVRQRRHLASLAQLRDEIEGLVASWRNSDRGFFGLTNPDRLKAKAECQDRRVGGALIQALEDRLPCAQAVLEKVKTDLLNERIAWARFEYLLTAFATFLALMFVGWLLTLILPGTEGIAGMESRIRTAGVILLLLCGTGAAAIATAEHPKPAMRAGLLLLAAAIPIGAVLISPRMSMAPVDPLYEPALHVARGAIAGALGAFFSISLAIRKRTILPDLLRTSNMMDAVLRVTIGFIAGAVLTVLVKSEMIQFSFGPQGTKEGVLFVLTLGFVAGFAERLVPDLLEKANAKPLDPSATLIAVSTDATRDTRGTDHRPAKAQERPAEAANGEANGKRRRPHAPAGAAELPASLRPKPEPSDS
;
A
#
# COMPACT_ATOMS: atom_id res chain seq x y z
N MET A 1 33.51 -0.07 35.41
CA MET A 1 32.26 -0.67 34.89
C MET A 1 31.25 -0.63 36.02
N ALA A 2 30.18 0.17 35.90
CA ALA A 2 29.12 0.17 36.91
C ALA A 2 28.42 -1.19 36.87
N THR A 3 28.23 -1.81 38.05
CA THR A 3 27.48 -3.07 38.19
C THR A 3 26.06 -2.85 37.67
N GLN A 4 25.73 -3.40 36.50
CA GLN A 4 24.37 -3.31 35.95
C GLN A 4 23.44 -4.12 36.85
N GLU A 5 22.55 -3.42 37.55
CA GLU A 5 21.54 -4.04 38.39
C GLU A 5 20.45 -4.64 37.49
N ARG A 6 20.39 -5.97 37.42
CA ARG A 6 19.37 -6.70 36.66
C ARG A 6 18.10 -6.80 37.50
N ALA A 7 16.94 -6.47 36.92
CA ALA A 7 15.66 -6.62 37.60
C ALA A 7 15.37 -8.11 37.87
N ARG A 8 15.48 -8.53 39.13
CA ARG A 8 15.18 -9.92 39.54
C ARG A 8 13.72 -10.09 39.92
N ASN A 9 13.10 -9.02 40.43
CA ASN A 9 11.71 -9.01 40.84
C ASN A 9 10.89 -8.02 40.01
N VAL A 10 9.57 -8.22 39.96
CA VAL A 10 8.62 -7.31 39.29
C VAL A 10 8.73 -5.87 39.83
N ALA A 11 9.03 -5.72 41.13
CA ALA A 11 9.17 -4.43 41.80
C ALA A 11 10.34 -3.58 41.28
N ASP A 12 11.38 -4.23 40.73
CA ASP A 12 12.62 -3.63 40.25
C ASP A 12 12.43 -3.02 38.84
N ILE A 13 11.41 -3.46 38.11
CA ILE A 13 11.09 -2.93 36.77
C ILE A 13 10.46 -1.54 36.93
N ARG A 14 11.27 -0.48 36.90
CA ARG A 14 10.85 0.92 37.02
C ARG A 14 11.47 1.77 35.92
N CYS A 15 10.69 2.70 35.38
CA CYS A 15 11.21 3.74 34.49
C CYS A 15 11.77 4.87 35.37
N GLU A 16 13.02 4.75 35.78
CA GLU A 16 13.70 5.80 36.53
C GLU A 16 14.27 6.85 35.58
N LYS A 17 14.25 8.10 36.04
CA LYS A 17 14.91 9.21 35.36
C LYS A 17 16.08 9.66 36.23
N ASP A 18 17.21 9.95 35.60
CA ASP A 18 18.33 10.57 36.29
C ASP A 18 17.98 12.02 36.71
N ALA A 19 18.90 12.66 37.44
CA ALA A 19 18.74 14.05 37.87
C ALA A 19 18.55 15.04 36.70
N ASN A 20 18.92 14.65 35.48
CA ASN A 20 18.78 15.44 34.27
C ASN A 20 17.49 15.10 33.48
N GLY A 21 16.61 14.25 34.03
CA GLY A 21 15.37 13.83 33.39
C GLY A 21 15.54 12.80 32.27
N ARG A 22 16.75 12.27 32.04
CA ARG A 22 17.01 11.22 31.05
C ARG A 22 16.58 9.88 31.63
N LYS A 23 15.95 9.03 30.81
CA LYS A 23 15.56 7.68 31.23
C LYS A 23 16.82 6.84 31.49
N ILE A 24 16.93 6.29 32.70
CA ILE A 24 17.97 5.32 33.04
C ILE A 24 17.60 4.00 32.36
N PRO A 25 18.52 3.34 31.64
CA PRO A 25 18.24 2.05 31.03
C PRO A 25 18.01 1.01 32.13
N THR A 26 16.81 0.47 32.19
CA THR A 26 16.47 -0.68 33.03
C THR A 26 16.72 -1.96 32.25
N PHE A 27 17.30 -2.96 32.88
CA PHE A 27 17.56 -4.26 32.28
C PHE A 27 16.60 -5.31 32.82
N ASP A 28 16.09 -6.17 31.95
CA ASP A 28 15.29 -7.31 32.38
C ASP A 28 16.17 -8.43 32.99
N ALA A 29 15.54 -9.55 33.36
CA ALA A 29 16.24 -10.69 33.94
C ALA A 29 17.27 -11.33 32.97
N ASN A 30 17.08 -11.18 31.66
CA ASN A 30 17.99 -11.66 30.63
C ASN A 30 19.15 -10.68 30.37
N GLY A 31 19.09 -9.47 30.92
CA GLY A 31 20.04 -8.39 30.65
C GLY A 31 19.70 -7.58 29.40
N ASP A 32 18.48 -7.69 28.88
CA ASP A 32 18.02 -6.91 27.75
C ASP A 32 17.49 -5.55 28.22
N VAL A 33 17.74 -4.49 27.43
CA VAL A 33 17.28 -3.14 27.76
C VAL A 33 15.77 -3.05 27.58
N ILE A 34 15.09 -2.61 28.65
CA ILE A 34 13.67 -2.31 28.64
C ILE A 34 13.47 -0.91 28.04
N HIS A 35 12.86 -0.84 26.86
CA HIS A 35 12.62 0.41 26.15
C HIS A 35 11.34 1.13 26.61
N GLU A 36 10.29 0.37 26.90
CA GLU A 36 8.97 0.90 27.25
C GLU A 36 8.23 -0.08 28.16
N ILE A 37 7.56 0.43 29.20
CA ILE A 37 6.71 -0.38 30.09
C ILE A 37 5.26 -0.07 29.75
N TYR A 38 4.49 -1.09 29.38
CA TYR A 38 3.08 -0.96 29.00
C TYR A 38 2.14 -1.04 30.20
N GLY A 39 2.48 -1.86 31.18
CA GLY A 39 1.72 -2.01 32.42
C GLY A 39 2.51 -2.76 33.47
N ARG A 40 2.25 -2.46 34.74
CA ARG A 40 2.94 -3.07 35.87
C ARG A 40 2.00 -3.17 37.07
N LYS A 41 1.98 -4.33 37.72
CA LYS A 41 1.24 -4.58 38.95
C LYS A 41 2.10 -5.40 39.90
N PRO A 42 3.05 -4.80 40.65
CA PRO A 42 3.91 -5.55 41.56
C PRO A 42 3.10 -6.08 42.76
N PRO A 43 3.40 -7.30 43.27
CA PRO A 43 4.42 -8.26 42.81
C PRO A 43 3.89 -9.24 41.72
N GLU A 44 2.73 -8.95 41.13
CA GLU A 44 2.01 -9.90 40.26
C GLU A 44 2.56 -10.01 38.84
N TYR A 45 2.89 -8.92 38.15
CA TYR A 45 3.50 -8.97 36.80
C TYR A 45 3.97 -7.59 36.30
N ALA A 46 4.79 -7.62 35.25
CA ALA A 46 5.09 -6.47 34.39
C ALA A 46 5.03 -6.86 32.91
N VAL A 47 4.48 -5.97 32.07
CA VAL A 47 4.48 -6.10 30.60
C VAL A 47 5.25 -4.93 30.01
N TYR A 48 6.26 -5.23 29.20
CA TYR A 48 7.20 -4.23 28.68
C TYR A 48 7.75 -4.64 27.32
N ARG A 49 8.50 -3.73 26.68
CA ARG A 49 9.21 -3.97 25.42
C ARG A 49 10.71 -4.08 25.68
N ALA A 50 11.30 -5.21 25.31
CA ALA A 50 12.75 -5.46 25.35
C ALA A 50 13.18 -6.16 24.06
N CYS A 51 14.37 -5.84 23.54
CA CYS A 51 14.90 -6.39 22.28
C CYS A 51 13.91 -6.31 21.09
N GLY A 52 13.12 -5.24 21.05
CA GLY A 52 12.10 -5.04 20.03
C GLY A 52 10.93 -6.03 20.11
N ARG A 53 10.68 -6.69 21.24
CA ARG A 53 9.55 -7.62 21.44
C ARG A 53 8.78 -7.26 22.71
N VAL A 54 7.50 -7.61 22.76
CA VAL A 54 6.68 -7.43 23.96
C VAL A 54 6.87 -8.63 24.88
N MET A 55 7.47 -8.37 26.04
CA MET A 55 7.83 -9.35 27.05
C MET A 55 6.93 -9.23 28.29
N VAL A 56 6.79 -10.35 29.00
CA VAL A 56 6.06 -10.43 30.27
C VAL A 56 7.03 -10.94 31.33
N HIS A 57 7.19 -10.18 32.40
CA HIS A 57 7.82 -10.64 33.63
C HIS A 57 6.70 -11.11 34.55
N PHE A 58 6.72 -12.41 34.86
CA PHE A 58 5.69 -13.09 35.64
C PHE A 58 5.79 -12.75 37.13
N ALA A 59 4.80 -13.17 37.93
CA ALA A 59 4.80 -12.95 39.37
C ALA A 59 6.06 -13.48 40.05
N ASP A 60 6.48 -12.82 41.13
CA ASP A 60 7.62 -13.26 41.94
C ASP A 60 7.31 -14.60 42.67
N ALA A 61 6.02 -14.90 42.90
CA ALA A 61 5.57 -16.15 43.49
C ALA A 61 5.40 -17.26 42.45
N ASP A 62 6.09 -18.39 42.63
CA ASP A 62 6.13 -19.52 41.68
C ASP A 62 4.75 -20.03 41.26
N THR A 63 3.82 -20.16 42.21
CA THR A 63 2.46 -20.67 41.93
C THR A 63 1.64 -19.72 41.05
N ALA A 64 1.81 -18.41 41.24
CA ALA A 64 1.18 -17.39 40.40
C ALA A 64 1.84 -17.35 39.02
N ALA A 65 3.17 -17.43 38.94
CA ALA A 65 3.91 -17.46 37.69
C ALA A 65 3.53 -18.66 36.81
N VAL A 66 3.39 -19.86 37.39
CA VAL A 66 2.95 -21.07 36.66
C VAL A 66 1.56 -20.91 36.07
N ARG A 67 0.62 -20.31 36.82
CA ARG A 67 -0.74 -20.03 36.36
C ARG A 67 -0.74 -19.04 35.19
N GLN A 68 0.00 -17.93 35.32
CA GLN A 68 0.13 -16.92 34.28
C GLN A 68 0.75 -17.51 33.00
N ARG A 69 1.79 -18.34 33.11
CA ARG A 69 2.38 -19.05 31.96
C ARG A 69 1.36 -19.95 31.28
N ARG A 70 0.55 -20.70 32.05
CA ARG A 70 -0.51 -21.54 31.49
C ARG A 70 -1.57 -20.71 30.75
N HIS A 71 -1.95 -19.54 31.28
CA HIS A 71 -2.91 -18.64 30.62
C HIS A 71 -2.36 -18.05 29.33
N LEU A 72 -1.08 -17.67 29.29
CA LEU A 72 -0.46 -17.08 28.10
C LEU A 72 -0.03 -18.13 27.06
N ALA A 73 0.05 -19.41 27.42
CA ALA A 73 0.47 -20.47 26.51
C ALA A 73 -0.42 -20.56 25.26
N SER A 74 -1.73 -20.37 25.40
CA SER A 74 -2.66 -20.37 24.25
C SER A 74 -2.47 -19.18 23.31
N LEU A 75 -1.89 -18.08 23.80
CA LEU A 75 -1.63 -16.88 23.01
C LEU A 75 -0.24 -16.89 22.35
N ALA A 76 0.63 -17.86 22.68
CA ALA A 76 2.02 -17.90 22.21
C ALA A 76 2.10 -17.90 20.68
N GLN A 77 1.35 -18.79 20.01
CA GLN A 77 1.33 -18.87 18.55
C GLN A 77 0.90 -17.54 17.89
N LEU A 78 -0.18 -16.92 18.38
CA LEU A 78 -0.65 -15.64 17.83
C LEU A 78 0.38 -14.52 18.03
N ARG A 79 1.06 -14.51 19.19
CA ARG A 79 2.13 -13.53 19.46
C ARG A 79 3.30 -13.72 18.52
N ASP A 80 3.76 -14.95 18.32
CA ASP A 80 4.89 -15.25 17.44
C ASP A 80 4.59 -14.87 15.98
N GLU A 81 3.36 -15.13 15.51
CA GLU A 81 2.91 -14.71 14.18
C GLU A 81 2.87 -13.19 14.04
N ILE A 82 2.28 -12.47 15.02
CA ILE A 82 2.28 -11.00 15.04
C ILE A 82 3.71 -10.46 15.06
N GLU A 83 4.58 -11.07 15.87
CA GLU A 83 5.96 -10.66 16.00
C GLU A 83 6.72 -10.82 14.69
N GLY A 84 6.56 -11.95 14.00
CA GLY A 84 7.12 -12.17 12.66
C GLY A 84 6.62 -11.12 11.65
N LEU A 85 5.34 -10.76 11.71
CA LEU A 85 4.76 -9.71 10.87
C LEU A 85 5.23 -8.29 11.23
N VAL A 86 5.64 -8.02 12.45
CA VAL A 86 6.13 -6.69 12.88
C VAL A 86 7.65 -6.58 12.77
N ALA A 87 8.39 -7.69 12.86
CA ALA A 87 9.85 -7.71 12.84
C ALA A 87 10.44 -7.00 11.61
N SER A 88 9.86 -7.18 10.43
CA SER A 88 10.36 -6.52 9.22
C SER A 88 10.11 -5.00 9.20
N TRP A 89 9.21 -4.47 10.03
CA TRP A 89 9.01 -3.02 10.18
C TRP A 89 10.06 -2.41 11.12
N ARG A 90 10.49 -3.17 12.14
CA ARG A 90 11.54 -2.73 13.09
C ARG A 90 12.92 -2.70 12.43
N ASN A 91 13.23 -3.73 11.64
CA ASN A 91 14.51 -3.90 10.96
C ASN A 91 14.55 -3.31 9.54
N SER A 92 13.57 -2.46 9.19
CA SER A 92 13.52 -1.84 7.87
C SER A 92 14.54 -0.71 7.79
N ASP A 93 15.81 -1.03 7.56
CA ASP A 93 16.87 -0.03 7.37
C ASP A 93 16.81 0.64 6.00
N ARG A 94 16.14 0.02 5.02
CA ARG A 94 15.90 0.60 3.69
C ARG A 94 14.42 0.54 3.33
N GLY A 95 13.83 1.71 3.12
CA GLY A 95 12.50 1.81 2.51
C GLY A 95 12.52 1.26 1.09
N PHE A 96 11.39 0.71 0.65
CA PHE A 96 11.22 0.23 -0.73
C PHE A 96 11.41 1.41 -1.70
N PHE A 97 12.49 1.40 -2.50
CA PHE A 97 12.91 2.53 -3.36
C PHE A 97 12.96 3.90 -2.63
N GLY A 98 13.21 3.90 -1.32
CA GLY A 98 13.17 5.12 -0.50
C GLY A 98 11.76 5.71 -0.29
N LEU A 99 10.69 5.07 -0.77
CA LEU A 99 9.31 5.56 -0.67
C LEU A 99 8.71 5.43 0.74
N THR A 100 9.30 4.56 1.56
CA THR A 100 8.87 4.28 2.92
C THR A 100 9.84 4.91 3.91
N ASN A 101 9.32 5.83 4.72
CA ASN A 101 10.09 6.40 5.82
C ASN A 101 10.28 5.33 6.91
N PRO A 102 11.53 4.95 7.24
CA PRO A 102 11.81 3.90 8.22
C PRO A 102 11.29 4.26 9.62
N ASP A 103 11.33 5.54 10.00
CA ASP A 103 10.82 6.01 11.29
C ASP A 103 9.32 5.85 11.39
N ARG A 104 8.59 6.05 10.28
CA ARG A 104 7.15 5.82 10.24
C ARG A 104 6.81 4.34 10.41
N LEU A 105 7.61 3.44 9.83
CA LEU A 105 7.43 1.99 10.01
C LEU A 105 7.77 1.57 11.44
N LYS A 106 8.86 2.11 12.01
CA LYS A 106 9.23 1.90 13.42
C LYS A 106 8.12 2.38 14.35
N ALA A 107 7.69 3.64 14.25
CA ALA A 107 6.58 4.21 15.03
C ALA A 107 5.30 3.37 14.93
N LYS A 108 5.04 2.82 13.74
CA LYS A 108 3.90 1.93 13.52
C LYS A 108 4.06 0.59 14.23
N ALA A 109 5.24 -0.02 14.20
CA ALA A 109 5.55 -1.20 14.99
C ALA A 109 5.33 -0.93 16.48
N GLU A 110 5.77 0.23 17.00
CA GLU A 110 5.57 0.58 18.42
C GLU A 110 4.08 0.69 18.79
N CYS A 111 3.26 1.24 17.89
CA CYS A 111 1.82 1.33 18.10
C CYS A 111 1.16 -0.07 18.20
N GLN A 112 1.61 -1.03 17.38
CA GLN A 112 1.12 -2.41 17.46
C GLN A 112 1.65 -3.11 18.72
N ASP A 113 2.90 -2.86 19.11
CA ASP A 113 3.50 -3.38 20.34
C ASP A 113 2.70 -2.93 21.58
N ARG A 114 2.22 -1.67 21.60
CA ARG A 114 1.32 -1.17 22.64
C ARG A 114 -0.01 -1.93 22.68
N ARG A 115 -0.62 -2.22 21.52
CA ARG A 115 -1.87 -3.01 21.44
C ARG A 115 -1.67 -4.44 21.94
N VAL A 116 -0.55 -5.07 21.56
CA VAL A 116 -0.17 -6.39 22.04
C VAL A 116 0.05 -6.36 23.56
N GLY A 117 0.81 -5.39 24.07
CA GLY A 117 1.02 -5.19 25.51
C GLY A 117 -0.29 -5.06 26.28
N GLY A 118 -1.22 -4.24 25.78
CA GLY A 118 -2.56 -4.10 26.36
C GLY A 118 -3.37 -5.40 26.37
N ALA A 119 -3.29 -6.21 25.30
CA ALA A 119 -3.95 -7.51 25.25
C ALA A 119 -3.33 -8.51 26.26
N LEU A 120 -2.01 -8.51 26.42
CA LEU A 120 -1.35 -9.37 27.41
C LEU A 120 -1.71 -8.99 28.84
N ILE A 121 -1.86 -7.69 29.13
CA ILE A 121 -2.37 -7.23 30.43
C ILE A 121 -3.77 -7.78 30.69
N GLN A 122 -4.68 -7.71 29.70
CA GLN A 122 -6.03 -8.28 29.84
C GLN A 122 -6.01 -9.79 30.08
N ALA A 123 -5.11 -10.53 29.41
CA ALA A 123 -4.95 -11.97 29.63
C ALA A 123 -4.46 -12.29 31.05
N LEU A 124 -3.55 -11.47 31.60
CA LEU A 124 -3.06 -11.60 32.97
C LEU A 124 -4.10 -11.21 34.02
N GLU A 125 -5.09 -10.39 33.66
CA GLU A 125 -6.27 -10.02 34.48
C GLU A 125 -7.46 -10.98 34.29
N ASP A 126 -7.19 -12.24 33.91
CA ASP A 126 -8.18 -13.30 33.71
C ASP A 126 -9.25 -13.01 32.61
N ARG A 127 -8.97 -12.08 31.69
CA ARG A 127 -9.82 -11.76 30.52
C ARG A 127 -9.27 -12.35 29.23
N LEU A 128 -8.96 -13.64 29.25
CA LEU A 128 -8.33 -14.36 28.13
C LEU A 128 -9.11 -14.25 26.79
N PRO A 129 -10.45 -14.42 26.74
CA PRO A 129 -11.18 -14.32 25.47
C PRO A 129 -11.11 -12.92 24.84
N CYS A 130 -11.14 -11.87 25.67
CA CYS A 130 -11.01 -10.49 25.20
C CYS A 130 -9.60 -10.24 24.64
N ALA A 131 -8.56 -10.72 25.32
CA ALA A 131 -7.19 -10.61 24.87
C ALA A 131 -6.97 -11.32 23.52
N GLN A 132 -7.50 -12.53 23.37
CA GLN A 132 -7.43 -13.28 22.11
C GLN A 132 -8.08 -12.53 20.96
N ALA A 133 -9.31 -12.02 21.15
CA ALA A 133 -10.01 -11.24 20.14
C ALA A 133 -9.23 -9.97 19.71
N VAL A 134 -8.54 -9.31 20.66
CA VAL A 134 -7.70 -8.15 20.35
C VAL A 134 -6.48 -8.56 19.52
N LEU A 135 -5.80 -9.65 19.88
CA LEU A 135 -4.63 -10.15 19.14
C LEU A 135 -5.00 -10.62 17.73
N GLU A 136 -6.10 -11.35 17.57
CA GLU A 136 -6.61 -11.76 16.25
C GLU A 136 -6.95 -10.56 15.36
N LYS A 137 -7.53 -9.51 15.95
CA LYS A 137 -7.76 -8.25 15.25
C LYS A 137 -6.44 -7.58 14.83
N VAL A 138 -5.45 -7.50 15.73
CA VAL A 138 -4.12 -6.96 15.41
C VAL A 138 -3.48 -7.74 14.25
N LYS A 139 -3.49 -9.08 14.31
CA LYS A 139 -2.98 -9.94 13.23
C LYS A 139 -3.68 -9.65 11.90
N THR A 140 -5.02 -9.56 11.91
CA THR A 140 -5.81 -9.29 10.71
C THR A 140 -5.50 -7.90 10.12
N ASP A 141 -5.37 -6.87 10.97
CA ASP A 141 -4.99 -5.51 10.56
C ASP A 141 -3.60 -5.51 9.89
N LEU A 142 -2.63 -6.21 10.48
CA LEU A 142 -1.27 -6.34 9.96
C LEU A 142 -1.23 -7.05 8.61
N LEU A 143 -1.97 -8.16 8.47
CA LEU A 143 -2.06 -8.92 7.22
C LEU A 143 -2.70 -8.08 6.12
N ASN A 144 -3.83 -7.42 6.41
CA ASN A 144 -4.53 -6.57 5.43
C ASN A 144 -3.62 -5.45 4.90
N GLU A 145 -2.85 -4.84 5.80
CA GLU A 145 -1.90 -3.82 5.40
C GLU A 145 -0.74 -4.37 4.56
N ARG A 146 -0.16 -5.50 4.94
CA ARG A 146 0.90 -6.14 4.14
C ARG A 146 0.41 -6.52 2.75
N ILE A 147 -0.79 -7.07 2.64
CA ILE A 147 -1.41 -7.39 1.35
C ILE A 147 -1.64 -6.10 0.53
N ALA A 148 -2.11 -5.02 1.15
CA ALA A 148 -2.28 -3.74 0.47
C ALA A 148 -0.94 -3.19 -0.04
N TRP A 149 0.13 -3.28 0.75
CA TRP A 149 1.48 -2.90 0.33
C TRP A 149 2.01 -3.78 -0.80
N ALA A 150 1.86 -5.10 -0.71
CA ALA A 150 2.31 -6.01 -1.76
C ALA A 150 1.60 -5.73 -3.10
N ARG A 151 0.29 -5.41 -3.07
CA ARG A 151 -0.47 -4.97 -4.26
C ARG A 151 0.06 -3.65 -4.81
N PHE A 152 0.42 -2.70 -3.95
CA PHE A 152 1.00 -1.43 -4.37
C PHE A 152 2.39 -1.64 -5.00
N GLU A 153 3.25 -2.45 -4.39
CA GLU A 153 4.59 -2.80 -4.92
C GLU A 153 4.47 -3.49 -6.30
N TYR A 154 3.53 -4.41 -6.44
CA TYR A 154 3.22 -5.07 -7.72
C TYR A 154 2.80 -4.04 -8.78
N LEU A 155 1.85 -3.15 -8.48
CA LEU A 155 1.38 -2.12 -9.41
C LEU A 155 2.50 -1.17 -9.82
N LEU A 156 3.32 -0.73 -8.87
CA LEU A 156 4.44 0.17 -9.14
C LEU A 156 5.47 -0.50 -10.05
N THR A 157 5.76 -1.79 -9.84
CA THR A 157 6.68 -2.55 -10.67
C THR A 157 6.14 -2.67 -12.09
N ALA A 158 4.86 -3.06 -12.26
CA ALA A 158 4.21 -3.14 -13.56
C ALA A 158 4.24 -1.79 -14.30
N PHE A 159 3.99 -0.69 -13.58
CA PHE A 159 4.05 0.65 -14.15
C PHE A 159 5.47 1.04 -14.58
N ALA A 160 6.49 0.75 -13.76
CA ALA A 160 7.88 1.01 -14.09
C ALA A 160 8.34 0.19 -15.32
N THR A 161 7.97 -1.09 -15.39
CA THR A 161 8.23 -1.95 -16.55
C THR A 161 7.56 -1.41 -17.81
N PHE A 162 6.30 -0.99 -17.70
CA PHE A 162 5.57 -0.36 -18.81
C PHE A 162 6.32 0.87 -19.33
N LEU A 163 6.72 1.79 -18.44
CA LEU A 163 7.49 2.97 -18.84
C LEU A 163 8.82 2.61 -19.50
N ALA A 164 9.53 1.62 -18.98
CA ALA A 164 10.79 1.15 -19.54
C ALA A 164 10.61 0.60 -20.97
N LEU A 165 9.57 -0.23 -21.20
CA LEU A 165 9.26 -0.74 -22.55
C LEU A 165 8.78 0.35 -23.49
N MET A 166 8.01 1.33 -23.00
CA MET A 166 7.62 2.50 -23.79
C MET A 166 8.85 3.30 -24.24
N PHE A 167 9.81 3.50 -23.34
CA PHE A 167 11.07 4.17 -23.63
C PHE A 167 11.89 3.40 -24.67
N VAL A 168 12.01 2.08 -24.53
CA VAL A 168 12.69 1.21 -25.52
C VAL A 168 12.00 1.30 -26.88
N GLY A 169 10.67 1.20 -26.92
CA GLY A 169 9.90 1.33 -28.17
C GLY A 169 10.12 2.68 -28.85
N TRP A 170 10.12 3.76 -28.07
CA TRP A 170 10.43 5.09 -28.56
C TRP A 170 11.88 5.20 -29.07
N LEU A 171 12.86 4.63 -28.37
CA LEU A 171 14.25 4.60 -28.81
C LEU A 171 14.41 3.83 -30.14
N LEU A 172 13.71 2.71 -30.30
CA LEU A 172 13.71 1.97 -31.56
C LEU A 172 13.15 2.81 -32.71
N THR A 173 12.10 3.60 -32.47
CA THR A 173 11.58 4.50 -33.52
C THR A 173 12.53 5.62 -33.90
N LEU A 174 13.46 6.00 -33.01
CA LEU A 174 14.50 6.98 -33.33
C LEU A 174 15.60 6.39 -34.21
N ILE A 175 15.91 5.09 -34.05
CA ILE A 175 16.96 4.40 -34.79
C ILE A 175 16.52 4.08 -36.22
N LEU A 176 15.22 3.87 -36.46
CA LEU A 176 14.70 3.59 -37.80
C LEU A 176 14.93 4.80 -38.74
N PRO A 177 15.65 4.62 -39.86
CA PRO A 177 16.00 5.73 -40.74
C PRO A 177 14.73 6.31 -41.38
N GLY A 178 14.63 7.64 -41.34
CA GLY A 178 13.56 8.37 -42.01
C GLY A 178 13.92 8.71 -43.45
N THR A 179 12.94 9.22 -44.18
CA THR A 179 13.09 9.78 -45.54
C THR A 179 14.10 10.92 -45.62
N GLU A 180 14.41 11.58 -44.51
CA GLU A 180 15.33 12.74 -44.44
C GLU A 180 16.83 12.39 -44.52
N GLY A 181 17.18 11.11 -44.71
CA GLY A 181 18.57 10.67 -44.82
C GLY A 181 19.41 10.94 -43.56
N ILE A 182 20.73 11.03 -43.72
CA ILE A 182 21.70 11.20 -42.61
C ILE A 182 21.46 12.50 -41.83
N ALA A 183 21.01 13.57 -42.51
CA ALA A 183 20.75 14.87 -41.88
C ALA A 183 19.59 14.81 -40.87
N GLY A 184 18.53 14.05 -41.17
CA GLY A 184 17.43 13.83 -40.23
C GLY A 184 17.83 13.02 -39.00
N MET A 185 18.79 12.09 -39.15
CA MET A 185 19.29 11.27 -38.04
C MET A 185 19.97 12.12 -36.96
N GLU A 186 20.75 13.13 -37.36
CA GLU A 186 21.43 14.01 -36.41
C GLU A 186 20.43 14.84 -35.57
N SER A 187 19.38 15.38 -36.20
CA SER A 187 18.32 16.11 -35.51
C SER A 187 17.57 15.22 -34.49
N ARG A 188 17.32 13.96 -34.86
CA ARG A 188 16.67 12.97 -33.98
C ARG A 188 17.55 12.60 -32.79
N ILE A 189 18.85 12.36 -33.01
CA ILE A 189 19.82 12.07 -31.94
C ILE A 189 19.95 13.26 -30.98
N ARG A 190 20.04 14.50 -31.50
CA ARG A 190 20.07 15.70 -30.65
C ARG A 190 18.80 15.84 -29.82
N THR A 191 17.63 15.64 -30.44
CA THR A 191 16.34 15.68 -29.74
C THR A 191 16.27 14.60 -28.65
N ALA A 192 16.72 13.38 -28.97
CA ALA A 192 16.77 12.28 -28.01
C ALA A 192 17.73 12.56 -26.86
N GLY A 193 18.90 13.13 -27.15
CA GLY A 193 19.88 13.54 -26.15
C GLY A 193 19.33 14.61 -25.20
N VAL A 194 18.60 15.61 -25.71
CA VAL A 194 17.94 16.64 -24.89
C VAL A 194 16.87 16.00 -23.99
N ILE A 195 16.06 15.09 -24.51
CA ILE A 195 15.04 14.39 -23.71
C ILE A 195 15.69 13.56 -22.62
N LEU A 196 16.72 12.77 -22.95
CA LEU A 196 17.45 11.97 -21.97
C LEU A 196 18.08 12.87 -20.89
N LEU A 197 18.63 14.03 -21.28
CA LEU A 197 19.23 14.98 -20.35
C LEU A 197 18.17 15.65 -19.46
N LEU A 198 16.96 15.93 -19.96
CA LEU A 198 15.83 16.39 -19.17
C LEU A 198 15.32 15.31 -18.21
N LEU A 199 15.26 14.04 -18.65
CA LEU A 199 14.89 12.91 -17.80
C LEU A 199 15.93 12.66 -16.70
N CYS A 200 17.21 12.70 -17.04
CA CYS A 200 18.31 12.60 -16.07
C CYS A 200 18.32 13.81 -15.13
N GLY A 201 18.08 15.03 -15.62
CA GLY A 201 18.03 16.25 -14.82
C GLY A 201 16.85 16.25 -13.86
N THR A 202 15.65 15.85 -14.31
CA THR A 202 14.49 15.66 -13.43
C THR A 202 14.73 14.52 -12.44
N GLY A 203 15.42 13.44 -12.84
CA GLY A 203 15.82 12.33 -11.97
C GLY A 203 16.78 12.78 -10.88
N ALA A 204 17.83 13.49 -11.26
CA ALA A 204 18.80 14.06 -10.33
C ALA A 204 18.15 15.09 -9.40
N ALA A 205 17.25 15.94 -9.90
CA ALA A 205 16.49 16.88 -9.07
C ALA A 205 15.54 16.16 -8.10
N ALA A 206 14.89 15.07 -8.53
CA ALA A 206 14.05 14.24 -7.67
C ALA A 206 14.87 13.52 -6.59
N ILE A 207 16.09 13.07 -6.92
CA ILE A 207 17.03 12.45 -5.96
C ILE A 207 17.60 13.50 -5.01
N ALA A 208 18.04 14.66 -5.50
CA ALA A 208 18.57 15.75 -4.67
C ALA A 208 17.49 16.32 -3.73
N THR A 209 16.24 16.40 -4.17
CA THR A 209 15.11 16.75 -3.28
C THR A 209 14.73 15.63 -2.32
N ALA A 210 15.16 14.38 -2.55
CA ALA A 210 14.95 13.26 -1.63
C ALA A 210 15.86 13.33 -0.38
N GLU A 211 16.97 14.08 -0.43
CA GLU A 211 17.81 14.30 0.76
C GLU A 211 17.14 15.22 1.80
N HIS A 212 16.08 15.93 1.41
CA HIS A 212 15.27 16.69 2.34
C HIS A 212 14.11 15.84 2.91
N PRO A 213 14.01 15.66 4.25
CA PRO A 213 13.09 14.72 4.91
C PRO A 213 11.59 15.08 4.83
N LYS A 214 11.19 15.98 3.93
CA LYS A 214 9.81 16.40 3.73
C LYS A 214 9.14 15.57 2.62
N PRO A 215 7.80 15.42 2.62
CA PRO A 215 7.06 14.51 1.72
C PRO A 215 7.16 14.79 0.19
N ALA A 216 8.08 15.64 -0.25
CA ALA A 216 8.29 16.04 -1.63
C ALA A 216 8.76 14.90 -2.55
N MET A 217 9.38 13.84 -2.02
CA MET A 217 9.89 12.72 -2.83
C MET A 217 8.78 11.97 -3.57
N ARG A 218 7.58 11.86 -2.98
CA ARG A 218 6.41 11.24 -3.64
C ARG A 218 5.91 12.09 -4.80
N ALA A 219 5.89 13.40 -4.62
CA ALA A 219 5.52 14.33 -5.68
C ALA A 219 6.55 14.33 -6.81
N GLY A 220 7.85 14.29 -6.49
CA GLY A 220 8.94 14.21 -7.46
C GLY A 220 8.88 12.94 -8.32
N LEU A 221 8.74 11.77 -7.70
CA LEU A 221 8.66 10.51 -8.45
C LEU A 221 7.39 10.43 -9.30
N LEU A 222 6.25 10.90 -8.78
CA LEU A 222 5.00 10.95 -9.54
C LEU A 222 5.06 11.97 -10.69
N LEU A 223 5.69 13.12 -10.47
CA LEU A 223 5.92 14.12 -11.52
C LEU A 223 6.84 13.57 -12.60
N LEU A 224 7.87 12.81 -12.24
CA LEU A 224 8.80 12.21 -13.20
C LEU A 224 8.14 11.07 -13.99
N ALA A 225 7.41 10.21 -13.29
CA ALA A 225 6.55 9.20 -13.88
C ALA A 225 5.48 9.77 -14.83
N ALA A 226 4.94 10.95 -14.52
CA ALA A 226 3.97 11.65 -15.36
C ALA A 226 4.65 12.42 -16.51
N ALA A 227 5.83 12.97 -16.29
CA ALA A 227 6.57 13.75 -17.28
C ALA A 227 7.08 12.89 -18.44
N ILE A 228 7.42 11.63 -18.22
CA ILE A 228 7.85 10.69 -19.28
C ILE A 228 6.76 10.51 -20.35
N PRO A 229 5.53 10.06 -20.02
CA PRO A 229 4.48 9.89 -21.01
C PRO A 229 3.98 11.24 -21.56
N ILE A 230 3.92 12.30 -20.74
CA ILE A 230 3.55 13.64 -21.24
C ILE A 230 4.59 14.14 -22.25
N GLY A 231 5.88 13.97 -21.98
CA GLY A 231 6.95 14.30 -22.92
C GLY A 231 6.87 13.46 -24.20
N ALA A 232 6.65 12.16 -24.08
CA ALA A 232 6.46 11.30 -25.25
C ALA A 232 5.24 11.71 -26.10
N VAL A 233 4.10 12.02 -25.46
CA VAL A 233 2.86 12.44 -26.12
C VAL A 233 2.98 13.83 -26.74
N LEU A 234 3.65 14.78 -26.09
CA LEU A 234 3.83 16.14 -26.61
C LEU A 234 4.84 16.21 -27.77
N ILE A 235 5.76 15.25 -27.85
CA ILE A 235 6.77 15.17 -28.91
C ILE A 235 6.28 14.30 -30.09
N SER A 236 5.36 13.37 -29.84
CA SER A 236 4.74 12.51 -30.85
C SER A 236 3.97 13.19 -32.00
N PRO A 237 3.38 14.41 -31.91
CA PRO A 237 2.62 14.99 -33.01
C PRO A 237 3.52 15.28 -34.22
N ARG A 238 4.81 15.55 -33.98
CA ARG A 238 5.82 15.66 -35.06
C ARG A 238 6.16 14.32 -35.71
N MET A 239 6.02 13.20 -35.00
CA MET A 239 6.22 11.86 -35.57
C MET A 239 5.02 11.33 -36.36
N SER A 240 3.81 11.89 -36.16
CA SER A 240 2.60 11.42 -36.85
C SER A 240 2.38 12.03 -38.24
N MET A 241 3.09 13.12 -38.58
CA MET A 241 2.92 13.79 -39.88
C MET A 241 4.17 13.78 -40.77
N ALA A 242 5.31 13.33 -40.26
CA ALA A 242 6.49 13.16 -41.11
C ALA A 242 6.25 11.97 -42.07
N PRO A 243 6.47 12.13 -43.38
CA PRO A 243 6.37 11.02 -44.32
C PRO A 243 7.39 9.95 -43.93
N VAL A 244 6.89 8.80 -43.49
CA VAL A 244 7.69 7.61 -43.20
C VAL A 244 7.96 6.93 -44.53
N ASP A 245 9.20 6.51 -44.74
CA ASP A 245 9.56 5.75 -45.93
C ASP A 245 8.73 4.45 -45.94
N PRO A 246 8.00 4.13 -47.03
CA PRO A 246 7.15 2.95 -47.12
C PRO A 246 7.85 1.64 -46.68
N LEU A 247 9.18 1.57 -46.84
CA LEU A 247 9.96 0.40 -46.42
C LEU A 247 9.93 0.15 -44.91
N TYR A 248 9.80 1.20 -44.09
CA TYR A 248 9.83 1.11 -42.62
C TYR A 248 8.46 1.23 -41.96
N GLU A 249 7.41 1.49 -42.74
CA GLU A 249 6.05 1.60 -42.23
C GLU A 249 5.60 0.35 -41.45
N PRO A 250 5.87 -0.90 -41.90
CA PRO A 250 5.49 -2.10 -41.16
C PRO A 250 6.18 -2.19 -39.79
N ALA A 251 7.48 -1.87 -39.72
CA ALA A 251 8.24 -1.91 -38.47
C ALA A 251 7.69 -0.89 -37.45
N LEU A 252 7.28 0.29 -37.93
CA LEU A 252 6.67 1.31 -37.08
C LEU A 252 5.29 0.87 -36.56
N HIS A 253 4.48 0.22 -37.39
CA HIS A 253 3.22 -0.38 -36.96
C HIS A 253 3.45 -1.44 -35.88
N VAL A 254 4.43 -2.33 -36.06
CA VAL A 254 4.79 -3.36 -35.05
C VAL A 254 5.21 -2.72 -33.73
N ALA A 255 6.06 -1.69 -33.75
CA ALA A 255 6.47 -0.97 -32.55
C ALA A 255 5.28 -0.31 -31.83
N ARG A 256 4.37 0.34 -32.57
CA ARG A 256 3.14 0.93 -32.03
C ARG A 256 2.22 -0.12 -31.41
N GLY A 257 2.04 -1.25 -32.09
CA GLY A 257 1.29 -2.40 -31.58
C GLY A 257 1.88 -2.96 -30.29
N ALA A 258 3.21 -3.06 -30.22
CA ALA A 258 3.92 -3.54 -29.03
C ALA A 258 3.73 -2.60 -27.82
N ILE A 259 3.90 -1.29 -28.03
CA ILE A 259 3.69 -0.27 -26.97
C ILE A 259 2.23 -0.31 -26.49
N ALA A 260 1.28 -0.38 -27.43
CA ALA A 260 -0.13 -0.50 -27.09
C ALA A 260 -0.43 -1.79 -26.32
N GLY A 261 0.23 -2.90 -26.65
CA GLY A 261 0.16 -4.16 -25.91
C GLY A 261 0.67 -4.05 -24.47
N ALA A 262 1.81 -3.39 -24.25
CA ALA A 262 2.29 -3.13 -22.88
C ALA A 262 1.27 -2.29 -22.08
N LEU A 263 0.66 -1.29 -22.71
CA LEU A 263 -0.40 -0.48 -22.09
C LEU A 263 -1.62 -1.33 -21.74
N GLY A 264 -2.08 -2.18 -22.66
CA GLY A 264 -3.18 -3.12 -22.44
C GLY A 264 -2.92 -4.05 -21.24
N ALA A 265 -1.72 -4.64 -21.15
CA ALA A 265 -1.35 -5.50 -20.03
C ALA A 265 -1.30 -4.74 -18.70
N PHE A 266 -0.76 -3.53 -18.68
CA PHE A 266 -0.77 -2.68 -17.48
C PHE A 266 -2.20 -2.36 -16.99
N PHE A 267 -3.12 -2.04 -17.90
CA PHE A 267 -4.53 -1.82 -17.56
C PHE A 267 -5.21 -3.09 -17.04
N SER A 268 -4.91 -4.25 -17.63
CA SER A 268 -5.40 -5.55 -17.19
C SER A 268 -4.98 -5.84 -15.74
N ILE A 269 -3.70 -5.63 -15.42
CA ILE A 269 -3.14 -5.70 -14.07
C ILE A 269 -3.87 -4.75 -13.11
N SER A 270 -4.03 -3.49 -13.51
CA SER A 270 -4.63 -2.45 -12.66
C SER A 270 -6.07 -2.79 -12.27
N LEU A 271 -6.86 -3.32 -13.22
CA LEU A 271 -8.23 -3.78 -12.95
C LEU A 271 -8.28 -5.03 -12.07
N ALA A 272 -7.35 -5.96 -12.23
CA ALA A 272 -7.25 -7.16 -11.39
C ALA A 272 -6.92 -6.83 -9.93
N ILE A 273 -6.00 -5.89 -9.70
CA ILE A 273 -5.68 -5.41 -8.34
C ILE A 273 -6.90 -4.77 -7.68
N ARG A 274 -7.67 -3.96 -8.43
CA ARG A 274 -8.91 -3.34 -7.93
C ARG A 274 -9.93 -4.39 -7.48
N LYS A 275 -10.03 -5.50 -8.22
CA LYS A 275 -10.92 -6.63 -7.88
C LYS A 275 -10.39 -7.52 -6.74
N ARG A 276 -9.20 -7.25 -6.21
CA ARG A 276 -8.54 -8.02 -5.15
C ARG A 276 -8.29 -9.49 -5.52
N THR A 277 -8.32 -9.84 -6.81
CA THR A 277 -8.16 -11.22 -7.29
C THR A 277 -6.70 -11.67 -7.34
N ILE A 278 -5.76 -10.72 -7.34
CA ILE A 278 -4.35 -11.04 -7.18
C ILE A 278 -4.09 -11.29 -5.69
N LEU A 279 -3.74 -12.53 -5.35
CA LEU A 279 -3.03 -12.85 -4.13
C LEU A 279 -1.54 -12.64 -4.40
N PRO A 280 -0.98 -11.45 -4.09
CA PRO A 280 0.46 -11.30 -4.15
C PRO A 280 1.08 -12.25 -3.13
N ASP A 281 2.17 -12.89 -3.54
CA ASP A 281 3.01 -13.66 -2.64
C ASP A 281 3.59 -12.72 -1.57
N LEU A 282 3.96 -13.24 -0.40
CA LEU A 282 4.67 -12.45 0.60
C LEU A 282 6.11 -12.15 0.15
N LEU A 283 6.65 -12.96 -0.77
CA LEU A 283 7.97 -12.77 -1.37
C LEU A 283 7.93 -11.68 -2.44
N ARG A 284 8.55 -10.53 -2.10
CA ARG A 284 8.65 -9.35 -2.98
C ARG A 284 9.22 -9.67 -4.36
N THR A 285 10.26 -10.49 -4.43
CA THR A 285 10.94 -10.85 -5.67
C THR A 285 10.01 -11.60 -6.63
N SER A 286 9.19 -12.52 -6.10
CA SER A 286 8.18 -13.26 -6.85
C SER A 286 7.15 -12.31 -7.48
N ASN A 287 6.61 -11.39 -6.68
CA ASN A 287 5.65 -10.39 -7.16
C ASN A 287 6.25 -9.47 -8.24
N MET A 288 7.51 -9.05 -8.08
CA MET A 288 8.17 -8.21 -9.06
C MET A 288 8.38 -8.94 -10.39
N MET A 289 8.86 -10.19 -10.34
CA MET A 289 9.07 -11.00 -11.53
C MET A 289 7.75 -11.27 -12.27
N ASP A 290 6.67 -11.61 -11.55
CA ASP A 290 5.34 -11.80 -12.15
C ASP A 290 4.83 -10.52 -12.83
N ALA A 291 4.97 -9.36 -12.17
CA ALA A 291 4.58 -8.07 -12.74
C ALA A 291 5.35 -7.73 -14.02
N VAL A 292 6.67 -7.90 -14.01
CA VAL A 292 7.54 -7.65 -15.17
C VAL A 292 7.16 -8.57 -16.33
N LEU A 293 7.07 -9.87 -16.06
CA LEU A 293 6.78 -10.88 -17.06
C LEU A 293 5.46 -10.61 -17.78
N ARG A 294 4.39 -10.27 -17.04
CA ARG A 294 3.08 -9.97 -17.63
C ARG A 294 3.10 -8.78 -18.58
N VAL A 295 3.75 -7.68 -18.18
CA VAL A 295 3.85 -6.49 -19.04
C VAL A 295 4.67 -6.79 -20.30
N THR A 296 5.75 -7.58 -20.16
CA THR A 296 6.56 -8.04 -21.30
C THR A 296 5.77 -8.95 -22.24
N ILE A 297 4.98 -9.89 -21.73
CA ILE A 297 4.12 -10.75 -22.56
C ILE A 297 3.12 -9.88 -23.33
N GLY A 298 2.48 -8.90 -22.68
CA GLY A 298 1.57 -7.98 -23.35
C GLY A 298 2.23 -7.18 -24.47
N PHE A 299 3.47 -6.71 -24.26
CA PHE A 299 4.27 -6.04 -25.28
C PHE A 299 4.52 -6.94 -26.49
N ILE A 300 4.96 -8.19 -26.27
CA ILE A 300 5.22 -9.16 -27.33
C ILE A 300 3.92 -9.53 -28.06
N ALA A 301 2.84 -9.77 -27.34
CA ALA A 301 1.53 -10.10 -27.91
C ALA A 301 1.02 -8.98 -28.84
N GLY A 302 1.17 -7.72 -28.43
CA GLY A 302 0.82 -6.57 -29.27
C GLY A 302 1.64 -6.49 -30.57
N ALA A 303 2.94 -6.79 -30.50
CA ALA A 303 3.83 -6.86 -31.66
C ALA A 303 3.40 -7.98 -32.63
N VAL A 304 3.25 -9.21 -32.10
CA VAL A 304 2.91 -10.40 -32.88
C VAL A 304 1.54 -10.25 -33.54
N LEU A 305 0.53 -9.79 -32.81
CA LEU A 305 -0.82 -9.63 -33.38
C LEU A 305 -0.82 -8.60 -34.51
N THR A 306 -0.02 -7.53 -34.38
CA THR A 306 0.14 -6.54 -35.45
C THR A 306 0.78 -7.15 -36.70
N VAL A 307 1.82 -7.99 -36.54
CA VAL A 307 2.45 -8.70 -37.66
C VAL A 307 1.44 -9.64 -38.33
N LEU A 308 0.67 -10.41 -37.57
CA LEU A 308 -0.32 -11.37 -38.11
C LEU A 308 -1.42 -10.69 -38.92
N VAL A 309 -1.87 -9.52 -38.48
CA VAL A 309 -2.91 -8.77 -39.21
C VAL A 309 -2.34 -8.06 -40.44
N LYS A 310 -1.13 -7.51 -40.35
CA LYS A 310 -0.46 -6.86 -41.49
C LYS A 310 0.03 -7.85 -42.56
N SER A 311 0.31 -9.10 -42.18
CA SER A 311 0.63 -10.19 -43.11
C SER A 311 -0.60 -10.87 -43.71
N GLU A 312 -1.81 -10.37 -43.42
CA GLU A 312 -3.08 -10.94 -43.85
C GLU A 312 -3.33 -12.40 -43.41
N MET A 313 -2.53 -12.94 -42.48
CA MET A 313 -2.74 -14.26 -41.90
C MET A 313 -4.06 -14.34 -41.11
N ILE A 314 -4.48 -13.21 -40.54
CA ILE A 314 -5.75 -13.10 -39.82
C ILE A 314 -6.54 -11.91 -40.36
N GLN A 315 -7.75 -12.17 -40.83
CA GLN A 315 -8.65 -11.14 -41.33
C GLN A 315 -9.64 -10.72 -40.24
N PHE A 316 -9.42 -9.55 -39.64
CA PHE A 316 -10.42 -8.90 -38.80
C PHE A 316 -11.20 -7.87 -39.60
N SER A 317 -12.53 -7.94 -39.53
CA SER A 317 -13.45 -6.96 -40.12
C SER A 317 -14.11 -6.17 -38.99
N PHE A 318 -13.56 -5.00 -38.64
CA PHE A 318 -14.15 -4.09 -37.68
C PHE A 318 -14.93 -2.98 -38.38
N GLY A 319 -16.26 -3.03 -38.25
CA GLY A 319 -17.18 -1.99 -38.71
C GLY A 319 -17.42 -1.97 -40.23
N PRO A 320 -18.43 -1.20 -40.68
CA PRO A 320 -18.95 -1.25 -42.05
C PRO A 320 -18.06 -0.58 -43.12
N GLN A 321 -16.93 0.05 -42.76
CA GLN A 321 -16.03 0.70 -43.75
C GLN A 321 -14.54 0.31 -43.65
N GLY A 322 -14.18 -0.77 -42.95
CA GLY A 322 -12.94 -1.52 -43.22
C GLY A 322 -11.63 -0.74 -43.28
N THR A 323 -11.44 0.32 -42.49
CA THR A 323 -10.18 1.08 -42.44
C THR A 323 -9.09 0.28 -41.69
N LYS A 324 -8.56 -0.76 -42.36
CA LYS A 324 -7.51 -1.66 -41.87
C LYS A 324 -6.13 -0.99 -41.75
N GLU A 325 -6.00 0.26 -42.20
CA GLU A 325 -4.71 0.95 -42.36
C GLU A 325 -4.49 2.09 -41.36
N GLY A 326 -5.45 2.34 -40.47
CA GLY A 326 -5.32 3.41 -39.48
C GLY A 326 -4.33 3.07 -38.36
N VAL A 327 -3.51 4.04 -37.94
CA VAL A 327 -2.70 3.96 -36.71
C VAL A 327 -3.57 3.59 -35.50
N LEU A 328 -4.79 4.15 -35.43
CA LEU A 328 -5.76 3.85 -34.39
C LEU A 328 -6.15 2.36 -34.35
N PHE A 329 -6.24 1.71 -35.52
CA PHE A 329 -6.55 0.29 -35.60
C PHE A 329 -5.40 -0.55 -35.02
N VAL A 330 -4.16 -0.27 -35.39
CA VAL A 330 -2.96 -0.94 -34.84
C VAL A 330 -2.84 -0.75 -33.33
N LEU A 331 -3.08 0.47 -32.83
CA LEU A 331 -3.08 0.75 -31.39
C LEU A 331 -4.18 0.00 -30.66
N THR A 332 -5.39 -0.04 -31.22
CA THR A 332 -6.52 -0.77 -30.62
C THR A 332 -6.25 -2.27 -30.58
N LEU A 333 -5.74 -2.83 -31.69
CA LEU A 333 -5.38 -4.23 -31.81
C LEU A 333 -4.29 -4.62 -30.80
N GLY A 334 -3.20 -3.86 -30.74
CA GLY A 334 -2.13 -4.06 -29.78
C GLY A 334 -2.64 -3.99 -28.33
N PHE A 335 -3.43 -2.97 -28.01
CA PHE A 335 -4.05 -2.82 -26.69
C PHE A 335 -4.90 -4.03 -26.31
N VAL A 336 -5.79 -4.48 -27.19
CA VAL A 336 -6.63 -5.66 -26.93
C VAL A 336 -5.77 -6.92 -26.74
N ALA A 337 -4.71 -7.11 -27.54
CA ALA A 337 -3.78 -8.23 -27.41
C ALA A 337 -3.15 -8.29 -26.02
N GLY A 338 -2.60 -7.15 -25.56
CA GLY A 338 -1.98 -7.09 -24.24
C GLY A 338 -2.98 -7.16 -23.09
N PHE A 339 -4.16 -6.59 -23.26
CA PHE A 339 -5.24 -6.66 -22.27
C PHE A 339 -5.74 -8.10 -22.07
N ALA A 340 -5.73 -8.91 -23.15
CA ALA A 340 -6.20 -10.28 -23.17
C ALA A 340 -5.30 -11.28 -22.41
N GLU A 341 -4.03 -10.95 -22.16
CA GLU A 341 -3.04 -11.82 -21.49
C GLU A 341 -3.62 -12.49 -20.23
N ARG A 342 -4.30 -11.71 -19.39
CA ARG A 342 -4.94 -12.21 -18.16
C ARG A 342 -6.43 -12.53 -18.31
N LEU A 343 -7.13 -11.83 -19.22
CA LEU A 343 -8.56 -12.06 -19.40
C LEU A 343 -8.87 -13.48 -19.84
N VAL A 344 -8.06 -14.04 -20.74
CA VAL A 344 -8.31 -15.38 -21.28
C VAL A 344 -8.20 -16.44 -20.17
N PRO A 345 -7.08 -16.52 -19.40
CA PRO A 345 -7.02 -17.39 -18.23
C PRO A 345 -8.14 -17.14 -17.22
N ASP A 346 -8.41 -15.89 -16.83
CA ASP A 346 -9.44 -15.56 -15.83
C ASP A 346 -10.86 -16.00 -16.28
N LEU A 347 -11.15 -15.94 -17.58
CA LEU A 347 -12.42 -16.40 -18.15
C LEU A 347 -12.48 -17.93 -18.23
N LEU A 348 -11.39 -18.59 -18.61
CA LEU A 348 -11.30 -20.05 -18.64
C LEU A 348 -11.43 -20.65 -17.23
N GLU A 349 -10.77 -20.07 -16.23
CA GLU A 349 -10.92 -20.47 -14.83
C GLU A 349 -12.35 -20.31 -14.35
N LYS A 350 -13.02 -19.20 -14.68
CA LYS A 350 -14.44 -18.99 -14.33
C LYS A 350 -15.39 -19.93 -15.06
N ALA A 351 -15.10 -20.27 -16.31
CA ALA A 351 -15.89 -21.22 -17.07
C ALA A 351 -15.73 -22.65 -16.50
N ASN A 352 -14.50 -23.01 -16.12
CA ASN A 352 -14.18 -24.32 -15.55
C ASN A 352 -14.64 -24.48 -14.09
N ALA A 353 -14.71 -23.38 -13.33
CA ALA A 353 -15.22 -23.37 -11.96
C ALA A 353 -16.74 -23.64 -11.85
N LYS A 354 -17.41 -23.95 -12.98
CA LYS A 354 -18.86 -24.20 -13.02
C LYS A 354 -19.22 -25.56 -13.63
N PRO A 355 -19.02 -26.69 -12.93
CA PRO A 355 -20.03 -27.74 -12.93
C PRO A 355 -21.10 -27.33 -11.94
N LEU A 356 -22.18 -26.70 -12.42
CA LEU A 356 -23.40 -26.62 -11.63
C LEU A 356 -23.88 -28.04 -11.40
N ASP A 357 -23.84 -28.47 -10.15
CA ASP A 357 -24.68 -29.54 -9.67
C ASP A 357 -26.11 -28.96 -9.60
N PRO A 358 -27.02 -29.30 -10.54
CA PRO A 358 -28.36 -28.68 -10.61
C PRO A 358 -29.21 -28.96 -9.37
N SER A 359 -28.79 -29.93 -8.54
CA SER A 359 -29.49 -30.35 -7.33
C SER A 359 -29.31 -29.39 -6.13
N ALA A 360 -28.20 -28.64 -6.05
CA ALA A 360 -27.94 -27.75 -4.91
C ALA A 360 -28.70 -26.41 -5.01
N THR A 361 -28.99 -25.93 -6.22
CA THR A 361 -29.72 -24.68 -6.46
C THR A 361 -31.21 -24.78 -6.10
N LEU A 362 -31.80 -25.99 -6.16
CA LEU A 362 -33.20 -26.22 -5.79
C LEU A 362 -33.45 -26.22 -4.27
N ILE A 363 -32.43 -26.49 -3.45
CA ILE A 363 -32.57 -26.48 -1.98
C ILE A 363 -32.37 -25.05 -1.42
N ALA A 364 -31.46 -24.25 -2.00
CA ALA A 364 -31.18 -22.90 -1.52
C ALA A 364 -32.29 -21.86 -1.80
N VAL A 365 -33.18 -22.12 -2.77
CA VAL A 365 -34.33 -21.25 -3.07
C VAL A 365 -35.57 -21.61 -2.23
N SER A 366 -35.64 -22.82 -1.64
CA SER A 366 -36.81 -23.26 -0.88
C SER A 366 -36.79 -22.90 0.62
N THR A 367 -35.65 -22.48 1.18
CA THR A 367 -35.55 -22.17 2.62
C THR A 367 -35.81 -20.71 2.98
N ASP A 368 -35.93 -19.79 2.02
CA ASP A 368 -36.11 -18.35 2.29
C ASP A 368 -37.57 -17.87 2.13
N ALA A 369 -38.49 -18.75 1.71
CA ALA A 369 -39.89 -18.41 1.44
C ALA A 369 -40.87 -18.73 2.59
N THR A 370 -40.39 -19.12 3.77
CA THR A 370 -41.27 -19.52 4.91
C THR A 370 -41.05 -18.68 6.17
N ARG A 371 -40.65 -17.41 6.03
CA ARG A 371 -40.54 -16.49 7.16
C ARG A 371 -41.13 -15.11 6.87
N ASP A 372 -42.40 -15.07 6.50
CA ASP A 372 -43.26 -13.96 6.94
C ASP A 372 -44.75 -14.32 6.78
N THR A 373 -45.59 -13.73 7.63
CA THR A 373 -47.06 -13.82 7.72
C THR A 373 -47.67 -14.89 8.65
N ARG A 374 -47.82 -14.53 9.94
CA ARG A 374 -49.11 -14.60 10.68
C ARG A 374 -48.95 -14.19 12.15
N GLY A 375 -49.79 -13.25 12.58
CA GLY A 375 -50.11 -13.08 14.01
C GLY A 375 -50.48 -11.67 14.43
N THR A 376 -51.62 -11.16 13.94
CA THR A 376 -52.29 -9.95 14.41
C THR A 376 -53.06 -10.16 15.72
N ASP A 377 -53.19 -9.06 16.47
CA ASP A 377 -54.30 -8.64 17.34
C ASP A 377 -54.58 -9.31 18.70
N HIS A 378 -54.32 -8.56 19.77
CA HIS A 378 -55.38 -8.17 20.71
C HIS A 378 -55.04 -6.89 21.50
N ARG A 379 -55.91 -5.89 21.39
CA ARG A 379 -56.08 -4.75 22.31
C ARG A 379 -57.49 -4.85 22.92
N PRO A 380 -57.69 -4.45 24.18
CA PRO A 380 -58.59 -3.32 24.42
C PRO A 380 -58.09 -2.34 25.50
N ALA A 381 -58.80 -1.22 25.59
CA ALA A 381 -58.43 0.05 26.21
C ALA A 381 -58.90 0.22 27.67
N LYS A 382 -58.24 1.15 28.40
CA LYS A 382 -58.76 2.15 29.37
C LYS A 382 -57.56 3.03 29.77
N ALA A 383 -57.46 4.31 29.39
CA ALA A 383 -58.16 5.51 29.89
C ALA A 383 -57.79 5.87 31.34
N GLN A 384 -56.83 6.81 31.53
CA GLN A 384 -56.99 7.90 32.51
C GLN A 384 -55.95 9.05 32.34
N GLU A 385 -56.48 10.22 31.99
CA GLU A 385 -56.19 11.60 32.45
C GLU A 385 -54.80 12.28 32.29
N ARG A 386 -54.82 13.29 31.40
CA ARG A 386 -54.08 14.58 31.38
C ARG A 386 -54.31 15.40 32.68
N PRO A 387 -53.57 16.49 33.03
CA PRO A 387 -53.09 17.61 32.16
C PRO A 387 -51.68 18.17 32.47
N ALA A 388 -50.88 18.63 31.49
CA ALA A 388 -50.88 19.88 30.71
C ALA A 388 -50.13 21.06 31.37
N GLU A 389 -49.00 21.45 30.77
CA GLU A 389 -48.53 22.84 30.61
C GLU A 389 -47.35 22.80 29.60
N ALA A 390 -47.53 23.19 28.33
CA ALA A 390 -47.30 24.54 27.77
C ALA A 390 -45.86 25.06 28.05
N ALA A 391 -45.06 25.55 27.11
CA ALA A 391 -45.27 26.01 25.75
C ALA A 391 -43.92 26.16 25.02
N ASN A 392 -44.03 26.31 23.70
CA ASN A 392 -43.18 27.12 22.81
C ASN A 392 -41.74 26.70 22.48
N GLY A 393 -41.46 26.76 21.17
CA GLY A 393 -40.17 27.22 20.68
C GLY A 393 -39.65 26.50 19.44
N GLU A 394 -40.21 26.81 18.27
CA GLU A 394 -39.49 26.72 17.00
C GLU A 394 -38.13 27.43 17.10
N ALA A 395 -37.06 26.80 16.60
CA ALA A 395 -36.10 27.41 15.66
C ALA A 395 -34.81 26.57 15.49
N ASN A 396 -34.60 26.15 14.24
CA ASN A 396 -33.36 26.41 13.49
C ASN A 396 -32.01 25.92 14.09
N GLY A 397 -31.72 24.62 13.91
CA GLY A 397 -30.41 24.01 14.21
C GLY A 397 -29.34 24.33 13.16
N LYS A 398 -28.85 25.57 13.15
CA LYS A 398 -27.67 26.00 12.37
C LYS A 398 -26.39 25.53 13.08
N ARG A 399 -25.62 24.66 12.42
CA ARG A 399 -24.32 24.12 12.87
C ARG A 399 -23.38 25.24 13.34
N ARG A 400 -23.13 25.32 14.66
CA ARG A 400 -22.04 26.10 15.25
C ARG A 400 -20.75 25.27 15.22
N ARG A 401 -19.72 25.85 14.61
CA ARG A 401 -18.32 25.45 14.79
C ARG A 401 -17.86 25.83 16.22
N PRO A 402 -16.94 25.07 16.84
CA PRO A 402 -16.35 25.48 18.11
C PRO A 402 -15.44 26.70 17.91
N HIS A 403 -15.66 27.71 18.75
CA HIS A 403 -14.80 28.89 18.91
C HIS A 403 -13.43 28.48 19.48
N ALA A 404 -12.37 29.02 18.88
CA ALA A 404 -11.05 29.07 19.49
C ALA A 404 -11.05 30.08 20.66
N PRO A 405 -10.30 29.83 21.75
CA PRO A 405 -10.14 30.83 22.81
C PRO A 405 -9.17 31.93 22.35
N ALA A 406 -9.66 33.16 22.36
CA ALA A 406 -8.85 34.37 22.33
C ALA A 406 -8.33 34.65 23.75
N GLY A 407 -7.01 34.84 23.90
CA GLY A 407 -6.42 35.21 25.18
C GLY A 407 -4.95 34.79 25.32
N ALA A 408 -4.08 35.24 24.42
CA ALA A 408 -2.64 35.27 24.69
C ALA A 408 -2.30 36.65 25.23
N ALA A 409 -2.20 36.75 26.55
CA ALA A 409 -1.67 37.92 27.24
C ALA A 409 -0.19 38.08 26.89
N GLU A 410 0.20 39.28 26.46
CA GLU A 410 1.58 39.67 26.27
C GLU A 410 2.34 39.57 27.60
N LEU A 411 3.45 38.82 27.60
CA LEU A 411 4.41 38.84 28.70
C LEU A 411 5.13 40.21 28.74
N PRO A 412 5.33 40.81 29.92
CA PRO A 412 6.07 42.06 30.06
C PRO A 412 7.54 41.89 29.66
N ALA A 413 8.07 42.89 28.95
CA ALA A 413 9.41 42.92 28.36
C ALA A 413 10.59 42.87 29.35
N SER A 414 10.35 42.72 30.66
CA SER A 414 11.38 42.72 31.70
C SER A 414 12.03 41.36 31.98
N LEU A 415 11.60 40.29 31.29
CA LEU A 415 12.11 38.92 31.48
C LEU A 415 12.90 38.35 30.29
N ARG A 416 13.35 39.17 29.34
CA ARG A 416 14.24 38.68 28.27
C ARG A 416 15.66 38.49 28.82
N PRO A 417 16.26 37.29 28.73
CA PRO A 417 17.64 37.06 29.11
C PRO A 417 18.58 37.85 28.19
N LYS A 418 19.57 38.49 28.81
CA LYS A 418 20.60 39.31 28.16
C LYS A 418 21.53 38.37 27.35
N PRO A 419 21.85 38.68 26.08
CA PRO A 419 22.77 37.85 25.30
C PRO A 419 24.17 37.89 25.91
N GLU A 420 24.76 36.71 26.11
CA GLU A 420 26.15 36.54 26.53
C GLU A 420 27.10 37.12 25.47
N PRO A 421 28.19 37.80 25.88
CA PRO A 421 29.21 38.28 24.95
C PRO A 421 29.96 37.09 24.35
N SER A 422 30.09 37.09 23.03
CA SER A 422 30.97 36.18 22.29
C SER A 422 32.42 36.57 22.55
N ASP A 423 33.16 35.72 23.27
CA ASP A 423 34.61 35.83 23.36
C ASP A 423 35.24 35.44 22.02
N SER A 424 36.10 36.35 21.55
CA SER A 424 37.05 36.21 20.43
C SER A 424 38.27 35.40 20.83
#